data_AF-A0A9E4JG78-F1
#
_entry.id   AF-A0A9E4JG78-F1
#
_cell.length_a   1.000
_cell.length_b   1.000
_cell.length_c   1.000
_cell.angle_alpha   90.00
_cell.angle_beta   90.00
_cell.angle_gamma   90.00
#
_symmetry.space_group_name_H-M   'P 1'
#
loop_
_entity.id
_entity.type
_entity.pdbx_description
1 polymer ?
#
loop_
_entity_poly.entity_id
_entity_poly.type
_entity_poly.pdbx_seq_one_letter_code
_entity_poly.pdbx_strand_id
1 'polypeptide(L)'
;MTAHIVITEGLVSEDNTPEETHFLSDYFEAVLQRIIQDVPSTEAVFISPGNAFGCAFSEEEYAAQYLGSKRPELNVKYPIKVRDRPYLDTFDNARLLRKWLEQEKLWPLEEVILYCNAPHHLRSQAMFELCEFKVKQVIKCRPQKVQRKMVSRLWFYNYPVVQTIYEIIALCYDFSRWLVWKVNRLRLHQNNLK
;
A
#
# COMPACT_ATOMS: atom_id res chain seq x y z
N MET A 1 6.81 18.71 7.49
CA MET A 1 6.73 18.47 6.02
C MET A 1 5.83 17.27 5.81
N THR A 2 4.82 17.34 4.94
CA THR A 2 3.81 16.27 4.81
C THR A 2 4.36 15.10 4.01
N ALA A 3 4.12 13.88 4.49
CA ALA A 3 4.47 12.64 3.79
C ALA A 3 3.22 12.06 3.11
N HIS A 4 3.33 11.72 1.83
CA HIS A 4 2.24 11.13 1.06
C HIS A 4 2.53 9.65 0.90
N ILE A 5 1.69 8.78 1.48
CA ILE A 5 1.88 7.33 1.38
C ILE A 5 0.89 6.76 0.38
N VAL A 6 1.42 6.12 -0.65
CA VAL A 6 0.67 5.31 -1.60
C VAL A 6 0.56 3.89 -1.05
N ILE A 7 -0.68 3.41 -0.92
CA ILE A 7 -0.95 2.01 -0.56
C ILE A 7 -1.09 1.22 -1.85
N THR A 8 -0.31 0.13 -1.95
CA THR A 8 -0.26 -0.76 -3.13
C THR A 8 -1.56 -1.54 -3.30
N GLU A 9 -2.10 -1.58 -4.53
CA GLU A 9 -3.48 -2.04 -4.85
C GLU A 9 -3.57 -2.93 -6.11
N GLY A 10 -2.68 -3.92 -6.19
CA GLY A 10 -2.66 -4.99 -7.17
C GLY A 10 -1.93 -4.70 -8.48
N LEU A 11 -1.21 -5.72 -8.98
CA LEU A 11 -0.79 -5.84 -10.38
C LEU A 11 -1.72 -6.78 -11.15
N VAL A 12 -1.89 -6.53 -12.43
CA VAL A 12 -2.67 -7.39 -13.33
C VAL A 12 -1.72 -8.06 -14.31
N SER A 13 -1.98 -9.34 -14.56
CA SER A 13 -1.45 -10.08 -15.71
C SER A 13 -2.58 -10.15 -16.73
N GLU A 14 -2.32 -9.82 -17.99
CA GLU A 14 -3.30 -10.07 -19.06
C GLU A 14 -3.39 -11.58 -19.34
N ASP A 15 -4.61 -12.11 -19.41
CA ASP A 15 -4.82 -13.49 -19.86
C ASP A 15 -4.35 -13.61 -21.32
N ASN A 16 -3.47 -14.58 -21.61
CA ASN A 16 -2.92 -14.90 -22.94
C ASN A 16 -1.92 -13.89 -23.55
N THR A 17 -1.28 -13.06 -22.73
CA THR A 17 -0.08 -12.31 -23.16
C THR A 17 1.19 -12.85 -22.50
N PRO A 18 2.38 -12.61 -23.08
CA PRO A 18 3.64 -13.05 -22.48
C PRO A 18 3.77 -12.58 -21.02
N GLU A 19 4.52 -13.30 -20.19
CA GLU A 19 4.84 -12.92 -18.78
C GLU A 19 5.49 -11.52 -18.64
N GLU A 20 5.74 -10.82 -19.73
CA GLU A 20 6.33 -9.49 -19.81
C GLU A 20 5.31 -8.35 -19.81
N THR A 21 4.00 -8.61 -19.96
CA THR A 21 2.94 -7.57 -20.02
C THR A 21 2.20 -7.40 -18.70
N HIS A 22 2.94 -7.26 -17.60
CA HIS A 22 2.35 -6.93 -16.31
C HIS A 22 2.13 -5.42 -16.20
N PHE A 23 0.96 -5.01 -15.72
CA PHE A 23 0.59 -3.59 -15.57
C PHE A 23 -0.13 -3.31 -14.25
N LEU A 24 -0.15 -2.04 -13.86
CA LEU A 24 -0.90 -1.55 -12.71
C LEU A 24 -2.40 -1.76 -12.92
N SER A 25 -3.10 -2.28 -11.91
CA SER A 25 -4.57 -2.37 -11.98
C SER A 25 -5.20 -0.98 -12.20
N ASP A 26 -6.39 -0.92 -12.80
CA ASP A 26 -7.10 0.36 -12.98
C ASP A 26 -7.30 1.10 -11.65
N TYR A 27 -7.44 0.36 -10.55
CA TYR A 27 -7.56 0.91 -9.20
C TYR A 27 -6.23 1.48 -8.70
N PHE A 28 -5.13 0.76 -8.90
CA PHE A 28 -3.82 1.24 -8.48
C PHE A 28 -3.37 2.43 -9.32
N GLU A 29 -3.61 2.39 -10.64
CA GLU A 29 -3.36 3.52 -11.53
C GLU A 29 -4.15 4.77 -11.13
N ALA A 30 -5.42 4.62 -10.71
CA ALA A 30 -6.21 5.75 -10.22
C ALA A 30 -5.60 6.41 -8.96
N VAL A 31 -4.98 5.62 -8.07
CA VAL A 31 -4.25 6.12 -6.91
C VAL A 31 -3.03 6.93 -7.36
N LEU A 32 -2.23 6.40 -8.29
CA LEU A 32 -1.03 7.10 -8.79
C LEU A 32 -1.37 8.35 -9.59
N GLN A 33 -2.44 8.34 -10.37
CA GLN A 33 -2.95 9.53 -11.05
C GLN A 33 -3.33 10.64 -10.06
N ARG A 34 -3.87 10.26 -8.90
CA ARG A 34 -4.17 11.22 -7.84
C ARG A 34 -2.90 11.80 -7.22
N ILE A 35 -1.85 11.01 -7.04
CA ILE A 35 -0.53 11.51 -6.61
C ILE A 35 0.03 12.53 -7.60
N ILE A 36 -0.03 12.23 -8.90
CA ILE A 36 0.45 13.12 -9.97
C ILE A 36 -0.22 14.50 -9.89
N GLN A 37 -1.52 14.53 -9.58
CA GLN A 37 -2.33 15.75 -9.48
C GLN A 37 -2.12 16.53 -8.18
N ASP A 38 -2.03 15.84 -7.04
CA ASP A 38 -2.14 16.47 -5.73
C ASP A 38 -0.79 16.84 -5.12
N VAL A 39 0.28 16.08 -5.41
CA VAL A 39 1.52 16.16 -4.61
C VAL A 39 2.52 17.14 -5.24
N PRO A 40 2.97 18.17 -4.50
CA PRO A 40 4.03 19.05 -4.95
C PRO A 40 5.39 18.33 -4.93
N SER A 41 6.30 18.73 -5.82
CA SER A 41 7.64 18.11 -5.94
C SER A 41 8.52 18.28 -4.70
N THR A 42 8.19 19.24 -3.83
CA THR A 42 8.89 19.49 -2.56
C THR A 42 8.53 18.49 -1.46
N GLU A 43 7.45 17.73 -1.61
CA GLU A 43 6.98 16.75 -0.63
C GLU A 43 7.38 15.32 -1.01
N ALA A 44 7.53 14.47 0.00
CA ALA A 44 7.96 13.09 -0.21
C ALA A 44 6.77 12.18 -0.47
N VAL A 45 6.86 11.37 -1.52
CA VAL A 45 5.93 10.28 -1.83
C VAL A 45 6.58 8.98 -1.41
N PHE A 46 5.95 8.27 -0.48
CA PHE A 46 6.36 6.93 -0.06
C PHE A 46 5.41 5.90 -0.66
N ILE A 47 5.95 4.84 -1.26
CA ILE A 47 5.12 3.72 -1.73
C ILE A 47 5.25 2.58 -0.72
N SER A 48 4.13 2.08 -0.22
CA SER A 48 4.14 0.94 0.70
C SER A 48 4.66 -0.32 -0.01
N PRO A 49 5.34 -1.24 0.68
CA PRO A 49 5.74 -2.51 0.08
C PRO A 49 4.50 -3.34 -0.26
N GLY A 50 4.46 -3.90 -1.47
CA GLY A 50 3.38 -4.75 -1.96
C GLY A 50 3.87 -6.12 -2.44
N ASN A 51 3.03 -6.75 -3.23
CA ASN A 51 3.23 -8.07 -3.81
C ASN A 51 3.82 -7.97 -5.21
N ALA A 52 4.37 -9.07 -5.70
CA ALA A 52 4.79 -9.17 -7.09
C ALA A 52 3.75 -9.92 -7.95
N PHE A 53 2.87 -10.73 -7.36
CA PHE A 53 1.86 -11.51 -8.10
C PHE A 53 2.38 -12.32 -9.30
N GLY A 54 3.64 -12.80 -9.25
CA GLY A 54 4.28 -13.52 -10.35
C GLY A 54 4.98 -12.61 -11.37
N CYS A 55 4.93 -11.29 -11.21
CA CYS A 55 5.62 -10.32 -12.06
C CYS A 55 7.12 -10.25 -11.74
N ALA A 56 7.91 -9.73 -12.69
CA ALA A 56 9.35 -9.48 -12.52
C ALA A 56 9.66 -8.43 -11.43
N PHE A 57 8.77 -7.46 -11.23
CA PHE A 57 8.89 -6.39 -10.25
C PHE A 57 7.70 -6.40 -9.28
N SER A 58 7.91 -5.88 -8.07
CA SER A 58 6.82 -5.69 -7.09
C SER A 58 5.95 -4.47 -7.41
N GLU A 59 4.79 -4.40 -6.77
CA GLU A 59 3.85 -3.27 -6.89
C GLU A 59 4.54 -1.91 -6.68
N GLU A 60 5.39 -1.79 -5.66
CA GLU A 60 6.09 -0.54 -5.36
C GLU A 60 7.10 -0.14 -6.44
N GLU A 61 7.75 -1.11 -7.07
CA GLU A 61 8.69 -0.87 -8.18
C GLU A 61 7.94 -0.39 -9.43
N TYR A 62 6.84 -1.05 -9.79
CA TYR A 62 6.00 -0.61 -10.91
C TYR A 62 5.41 0.78 -10.69
N ALA A 63 4.95 1.07 -9.46
CA ALA A 63 4.42 2.38 -9.13
C ALA A 63 5.49 3.48 -9.20
N ALA A 64 6.72 3.20 -8.73
CA ALA A 64 7.83 4.13 -8.84
C ALA A 64 8.20 4.41 -10.30
N GLN A 65 8.28 3.37 -11.14
CA GLN A 65 8.53 3.52 -12.58
C GLN A 65 7.43 4.34 -13.27
N TYR A 66 6.17 4.07 -12.94
CA TYR A 66 5.03 4.80 -13.48
C TYR A 66 5.10 6.29 -13.11
N LEU A 67 5.27 6.62 -11.83
CA LEU A 67 5.39 8.00 -11.37
C LEU A 67 6.61 8.69 -11.99
N GLY A 68 7.77 8.04 -12.04
CA GLY A 68 8.99 8.57 -12.64
C GLY A 68 8.84 8.87 -14.14
N SER A 69 8.06 8.06 -14.87
CA SER A 69 7.78 8.30 -16.30
C SER A 69 6.86 9.50 -16.56
N LYS A 70 6.05 9.90 -15.58
CA LYS A 70 5.04 10.97 -15.71
C LYS A 70 5.45 12.28 -15.06
N ARG A 71 6.13 12.20 -13.90
CA ARG A 71 6.61 13.31 -13.09
C ARG A 71 7.96 12.96 -12.46
N PRO A 72 9.06 13.01 -13.24
CA PRO A 72 10.40 12.62 -12.77
C PRO A 72 10.93 13.49 -11.62
N GLU A 73 10.36 14.67 -11.41
CA GLU A 73 10.70 15.60 -10.33
C GLU A 73 10.09 15.23 -8.97
N LEU A 74 9.19 14.25 -8.89
CA LEU A 74 8.63 13.80 -7.62
C LEU A 74 9.70 13.08 -6.78
N ASN A 75 9.77 13.42 -5.49
CA ASN A 75 10.61 12.73 -4.51
C ASN A 75 9.96 11.41 -4.07
N VAL A 76 10.01 10.41 -4.96
CA VAL A 76 9.44 9.08 -4.73
C VAL A 76 10.45 8.19 -4.00
N LYS A 77 9.99 7.58 -2.91
CA LYS A 77 10.76 6.68 -2.06
C LYS A 77 9.99 5.39 -1.84
N TYR A 78 10.66 4.25 -1.94
CA TYR A 78 10.02 2.96 -1.75
C TYR A 78 11.03 1.93 -1.22
N PRO A 79 10.57 0.95 -0.44
CA PRO A 79 11.45 -0.08 0.07
C PRO A 79 11.87 -1.07 -1.02
N ILE A 80 13.13 -1.50 -1.00
CA ILE A 80 13.64 -2.59 -1.85
C ILE A 80 13.88 -3.82 -0.98
N LYS A 81 13.34 -4.99 -1.38
CA LYS A 81 13.58 -6.29 -0.73
C LYS A 81 13.25 -6.36 0.77
N VAL A 82 12.15 -5.72 1.20
CA VAL A 82 11.71 -5.73 2.62
C VAL A 82 10.69 -6.80 2.99
N ARG A 83 10.24 -7.59 2.00
CA ARG A 83 9.22 -8.62 2.18
C ARG A 83 9.72 -9.74 3.10
N ASP A 84 8.91 -10.10 4.09
CA ASP A 84 9.19 -11.18 5.03
C ASP A 84 8.22 -12.37 4.89
N ARG A 85 7.37 -12.35 3.87
CA ARG A 85 6.43 -13.43 3.55
C ARG A 85 5.96 -13.40 2.08
N PRO A 86 5.35 -14.49 1.58
CA PRO A 86 4.92 -14.59 0.19
C PRO A 86 3.83 -13.58 -0.21
N TYR A 87 2.89 -13.29 0.69
CA TYR A 87 1.78 -12.36 0.45
C TYR A 87 1.74 -11.28 1.52
N LEU A 88 1.65 -10.02 1.10
CA LEU A 88 1.50 -8.86 1.97
C LEU A 88 0.04 -8.38 1.95
N ASP A 89 -0.55 -8.26 3.14
CA ASP A 89 -1.82 -7.57 3.35
C ASP A 89 -1.59 -6.12 3.80
N THR A 90 -2.68 -5.42 4.15
CA THR A 90 -2.63 -3.99 4.50
C THR A 90 -1.93 -3.75 5.83
N PHE A 91 -2.00 -4.71 6.76
CA PHE A 91 -1.17 -4.64 7.96
C PHE A 91 0.32 -4.74 7.62
N ASP A 92 0.69 -5.66 6.71
CA ASP A 92 2.07 -5.78 6.26
C ASP A 92 2.55 -4.55 5.48
N ASN A 93 1.71 -3.93 4.64
CA ASN A 93 2.03 -2.67 3.97
C ASN A 93 2.48 -1.61 5.00
N ALA A 94 1.71 -1.43 6.08
CA ALA A 94 2.01 -0.45 7.12
C ALA A 94 3.25 -0.83 7.96
N ARG A 95 3.28 -2.07 8.47
CA ARG A 95 4.35 -2.56 9.36
C ARG A 95 5.70 -2.57 8.66
N LEU A 96 5.78 -3.08 7.44
CA LEU A 96 7.04 -3.18 6.71
C LEU A 96 7.52 -1.83 6.21
N LEU A 97 6.61 -0.94 5.79
CA LEU A 97 7.00 0.44 5.47
C LEU A 97 7.61 1.14 6.68
N ARG A 98 6.98 1.02 7.86
CA ARG A 98 7.55 1.58 9.08
C ARG A 98 8.93 1.01 9.39
N LYS A 99 9.09 -0.31 9.35
CA LYS A 99 10.38 -0.98 9.60
C LYS A 99 11.46 -0.41 8.66
N TRP A 100 11.13 -0.23 7.39
CA TRP A 100 12.03 0.36 6.42
C TRP A 100 12.34 1.84 6.74
N LEU A 101 11.34 2.66 7.08
CA LEU A 101 11.55 4.06 7.50
C LEU A 101 12.46 4.17 8.73
N GLU A 102 12.34 3.25 9.69
CA GLU A 102 13.23 3.17 10.85
C GLU A 102 14.68 2.85 10.43
N GLN A 103 14.86 1.91 9.50
CA GLN A 103 16.18 1.55 8.95
C GLN A 103 16.83 2.72 8.19
N GLU A 104 16.05 3.46 7.42
CA GLU A 104 16.50 4.64 6.66
C GLU A 104 16.63 5.92 7.51
N LYS A 105 16.36 5.85 8.83
CA LYS A 105 16.35 7.00 9.75
C LYS A 105 15.39 8.13 9.31
N LEU A 106 14.30 7.75 8.65
CA LEU A 106 13.22 8.65 8.23
C LEU A 106 12.03 8.63 9.21
N TRP A 107 12.02 7.68 10.16
CA TRP A 107 10.99 7.59 11.19
C TRP A 107 11.32 8.48 12.41
N PRO A 108 10.34 9.15 13.03
CA PRO A 108 8.91 9.20 12.68
C PRO A 108 8.58 10.19 11.57
N LEU A 109 7.55 9.89 10.78
CA LEU A 109 6.93 10.86 9.88
C LEU A 109 6.03 11.81 10.70
N GLU A 110 6.09 13.12 10.42
CA GLU A 110 5.33 14.13 11.18
C GLU A 110 3.83 14.09 10.90
N GLU A 111 3.44 14.20 9.63
CA GLU A 111 2.06 14.19 9.17
C GLU A 111 1.97 13.34 7.90
N VAL A 112 0.94 12.50 7.84
CA VAL A 112 0.79 11.51 6.77
C VAL A 112 -0.56 11.66 6.08
N ILE A 113 -0.53 11.76 4.75
CA ILE A 113 -1.71 11.63 3.89
C ILE A 113 -1.63 10.27 3.20
N LEU A 114 -2.64 9.42 3.39
CA LEU A 114 -2.73 8.11 2.74
C LEU A 114 -3.49 8.23 1.42
N TYR A 115 -3.00 7.57 0.37
CA TYR A 115 -3.66 7.43 -0.92
C TYR A 115 -3.92 5.95 -1.16
N CYS A 116 -5.19 5.58 -1.28
CA CYS A 116 -5.58 4.19 -1.48
C CYS A 116 -6.88 4.08 -2.26
N ASN A 117 -7.20 2.85 -2.66
CA ASN A 117 -8.49 2.56 -3.28
C ASN A 117 -9.63 2.79 -2.27
N ALA A 118 -10.71 3.41 -2.72
CA ALA A 118 -11.82 3.82 -1.86
C ALA A 118 -12.47 2.69 -1.05
N PRO A 119 -12.63 1.45 -1.53
CA PRO A 119 -13.01 0.30 -0.72
C PRO A 119 -12.17 0.11 0.54
N HIS A 120 -10.85 0.26 0.43
CA HIS A 120 -9.88 -0.13 1.46
C HIS A 120 -9.53 0.98 2.44
N HIS A 121 -10.14 2.17 2.31
CA HIS A 121 -9.73 3.35 3.06
C HIS A 121 -9.78 3.19 4.57
N LEU A 122 -10.84 2.57 5.12
CA LEU A 122 -10.98 2.39 6.57
C LEU A 122 -9.91 1.43 7.11
N ARG A 123 -9.72 0.30 6.41
CA ARG A 123 -8.73 -0.71 6.78
C ARG A 123 -7.31 -0.18 6.70
N SER A 124 -7.03 0.56 5.62
CA SER A 124 -5.79 1.30 5.42
C SER A 124 -5.51 2.28 6.56
N GLN A 125 -6.47 3.15 6.87
CA GLN A 125 -6.33 4.10 7.96
C GLN A 125 -6.02 3.41 9.28
N ALA A 126 -6.85 2.42 9.65
CA ALA A 126 -6.72 1.70 10.90
C ALA A 126 -5.34 1.01 11.02
N MET A 127 -4.89 0.32 9.98
CA MET A 127 -3.60 -0.40 10.05
C MET A 127 -2.40 0.54 10.13
N PHE A 128 -2.44 1.67 9.43
CA PHE A 128 -1.38 2.68 9.51
C PHE A 128 -1.35 3.37 10.88
N GLU A 129 -2.51 3.75 11.43
CA GLU A 129 -2.60 4.32 12.79
C GLU A 129 -2.13 3.32 13.87
N LEU A 130 -2.52 2.04 13.76
CA LEU A 130 -2.06 0.97 14.65
C LEU A 130 -0.55 0.69 14.54
N CYS A 131 0.05 1.01 13.38
CA CYS A 131 1.49 1.03 13.18
C CYS A 131 2.14 2.37 13.58
N GLU A 132 1.43 3.23 14.30
CA GLU A 132 1.88 4.51 14.87
C GLU A 132 2.19 5.60 13.84
N PHE A 133 1.66 5.50 12.60
CA PHE A 133 1.71 6.61 11.65
C PHE A 133 0.75 7.72 12.07
N LYS A 134 1.18 8.98 11.97
CA LYS A 134 0.35 10.17 12.25
C LYS A 134 -0.53 10.52 11.05
N VAL A 135 -1.51 9.66 10.77
CA VAL A 135 -2.45 9.84 9.65
C VAL A 135 -3.34 11.07 9.89
N LYS A 136 -3.30 12.02 8.96
CA LYS A 136 -4.12 13.23 8.97
C LYS A 136 -5.31 13.14 8.03
N GLN A 137 -5.09 12.50 6.88
CA GLN A 137 -6.09 12.41 5.82
C GLN A 137 -5.93 11.12 5.04
N VAL A 138 -7.05 10.64 4.51
CA VAL A 138 -7.09 9.51 3.56
C VAL A 138 -7.80 9.96 2.28
N ILE A 139 -7.05 9.96 1.19
CA ILE A 139 -7.53 10.26 -0.16
C ILE A 139 -8.01 8.96 -0.79
N LYS A 140 -9.33 8.87 -0.99
CA LYS A 140 -10.03 7.70 -1.51
C LYS A 140 -10.10 7.79 -3.02
N CYS A 141 -9.45 6.86 -3.72
CA CYS A 141 -9.38 6.86 -5.17
C CYS A 141 -10.29 5.78 -5.77
N ARG A 142 -10.89 6.04 -6.94
CA ARG A 142 -11.54 5.04 -7.78
C ARG A 142 -11.23 5.33 -9.25
N PRO A 143 -11.09 4.32 -10.10
CA PRO A 143 -10.97 4.55 -11.54
C PRO A 143 -12.23 5.21 -12.07
N GLN A 144 -12.07 6.16 -12.99
CA GLN A 144 -13.21 6.77 -13.70
C GLN A 144 -13.90 5.76 -14.63
N LYS A 145 -13.11 4.84 -15.21
CA LYS A 145 -13.57 3.74 -16.06
C LYS A 145 -12.68 2.53 -15.78
N VAL A 146 -13.31 1.36 -15.64
CA VAL A 146 -12.60 0.08 -15.63
C VAL A 146 -12.50 -0.38 -17.08
N GLN A 147 -11.30 -0.31 -17.65
CA GLN A 147 -11.04 -0.69 -19.04
C GLN A 147 -10.42 -2.08 -19.13
N ARG A 148 -9.63 -2.45 -18.12
CA ARG A 148 -8.87 -3.70 -18.12
C ARG A 148 -9.66 -4.80 -17.44
N LYS A 149 -9.42 -6.04 -17.87
CA LYS A 149 -10.07 -7.20 -17.25
C LYS A 149 -9.71 -7.23 -15.76
N MET A 150 -10.73 -7.18 -14.92
CA MET A 150 -10.57 -7.27 -13.49
C MET A 150 -9.96 -8.63 -13.15
N VAL A 151 -8.85 -8.64 -12.41
CA VAL A 151 -8.27 -9.89 -11.92
C VAL A 151 -9.29 -10.62 -11.06
N SER A 152 -9.31 -11.95 -11.16
CA SER A 152 -10.27 -12.80 -10.43
C SER A 152 -10.32 -12.50 -8.94
N ARG A 153 -9.18 -12.20 -8.31
CA ARG A 153 -9.11 -11.84 -6.88
C ARG A 153 -9.77 -10.51 -6.52
N LEU A 154 -10.06 -9.62 -7.47
CA LEU A 154 -10.71 -8.33 -7.25
C LEU A 154 -12.19 -8.31 -7.66
N TRP A 155 -12.73 -9.46 -8.11
CA TRP A 155 -14.10 -9.58 -8.64
C TRP A 155 -15.19 -8.97 -7.74
N PHE A 156 -14.98 -9.02 -6.43
CA PHE A 156 -15.93 -8.58 -5.42
C PHE A 156 -16.14 -7.05 -5.42
N TYR A 157 -15.25 -6.26 -6.03
CA TYR A 157 -15.45 -4.82 -6.21
C TYR A 157 -16.68 -4.46 -7.05
N ASN A 158 -17.18 -5.39 -7.87
CA ASN A 158 -18.41 -5.18 -8.63
C ASN A 158 -19.68 -5.28 -7.77
N TYR A 159 -19.57 -5.73 -6.52
CA TYR A 159 -20.70 -6.03 -5.65
C TYR A 159 -20.55 -5.31 -4.30
N PRO A 160 -21.19 -4.14 -4.09
CA PRO A 160 -20.97 -3.30 -2.90
C PRO A 160 -21.17 -4.02 -1.56
N VAL A 161 -22.16 -4.92 -1.48
CA VAL A 161 -22.43 -5.70 -0.27
C VAL A 161 -21.32 -6.70 0.00
N VAL A 162 -20.88 -7.44 -1.03
CA VAL A 162 -19.79 -8.43 -0.91
C VAL A 162 -18.50 -7.73 -0.53
N GLN A 163 -18.20 -6.60 -1.16
CA GLN A 163 -17.05 -5.76 -0.82
C GLN A 163 -17.08 -5.30 0.63
N THR A 164 -18.23 -4.86 1.14
CA THR A 164 -18.38 -4.43 2.54
C THR A 164 -18.10 -5.58 3.50
N ILE A 165 -18.66 -6.76 3.24
CA ILE A 165 -18.42 -7.97 4.05
C ILE A 165 -16.93 -8.35 4.00
N TYR A 166 -16.32 -8.33 2.81
CA TYR A 166 -14.90 -8.61 2.63
C TYR A 166 -14.03 -7.64 3.45
N GLU A 167 -14.28 -6.34 3.40
CA GLU A 167 -13.51 -5.36 4.19
C GLU A 167 -13.63 -5.58 5.69
N ILE A 168 -14.80 -5.96 6.19
CA ILE A 168 -14.99 -6.26 7.62
C ILE A 168 -14.16 -7.49 8.00
N ILE A 169 -14.22 -8.57 7.21
CA ILE A 169 -13.46 -9.79 7.46
C ILE A 169 -11.96 -9.51 7.39
N ALA A 170 -11.51 -8.79 6.37
CA ALA A 170 -10.11 -8.40 6.18
C ALA A 170 -9.61 -7.53 7.34
N LEU A 171 -10.42 -6.57 7.80
CA LEU A 171 -10.09 -5.73 8.94
C LEU A 171 -9.95 -6.55 10.23
N CYS A 172 -10.88 -7.47 10.50
CA CYS A 172 -10.79 -8.36 11.66
C CYS A 172 -9.53 -9.25 11.60
N TYR A 173 -9.22 -9.78 10.42
CA TYR A 173 -8.00 -10.56 10.18
C TYR A 173 -6.74 -9.74 10.44
N ASP A 174 -6.62 -8.56 9.81
CA ASP A 174 -5.47 -7.65 9.97
C ASP A 174 -5.30 -7.22 11.43
N PHE A 175 -6.40 -6.93 12.13
CA PHE A 175 -6.38 -6.59 13.56
C PHE A 175 -5.89 -7.75 14.43
N SER A 176 -6.34 -8.98 14.16
CA SER A 176 -5.87 -10.17 14.88
C SER A 176 -4.36 -10.38 14.71
N ARG A 177 -3.84 -10.12 13.49
CA ARG A 177 -2.42 -10.19 13.19
C ARG A 177 -1.64 -9.10 13.92
N TRP A 178 -2.17 -7.88 13.96
CA TRP A 178 -1.58 -6.78 14.71
C TRP A 178 -1.48 -7.10 16.22
N LEU A 179 -2.52 -7.68 16.82
CA LEU A 179 -2.49 -8.08 18.23
C LEU A 179 -1.35 -9.07 18.52
N VAL A 180 -1.21 -10.12 17.71
CA VAL A 180 -0.12 -11.09 17.84
C VAL A 180 1.24 -10.40 17.70
N TRP A 181 1.39 -9.53 16.70
CA TRP A 181 2.61 -8.76 16.49
C TRP A 181 2.95 -7.85 17.68
N LYS A 182 1.96 -7.12 18.21
CA LYS A 182 2.14 -6.20 19.35
C LYS A 182 2.57 -6.97 20.60
N VAL A 183 1.95 -8.10 20.90
CA VAL A 183 2.33 -8.98 22.02
C VAL A 183 3.77 -9.48 21.87
N ASN A 184 4.14 -9.94 20.68
CA ASN A 184 5.52 -10.41 20.42
C ASN A 184 6.56 -9.29 20.59
N ARG A 185 6.26 -8.08 20.10
CA ARG A 185 7.12 -6.90 20.26
C ARG A 185 7.32 -6.55 21.74
N LEU A 186 6.27 -6.60 22.55
CA LEU A 186 6.35 -6.35 24.00
C LEU A 186 7.21 -7.39 24.72
N ARG A 187 7.07 -8.67 24.38
CA ARG A 187 7.90 -9.75 24.96
C ARG A 187 9.38 -9.58 24.64
N LEU A 188 9.72 -9.24 23.40
CA LEU A 188 11.11 -8.98 23.00
C LEU A 188 11.71 -7.80 23.78
N HIS A 189 10.94 -6.74 23.99
CA HIS A 189 11.41 -5.59 24.76
C HIS A 189 11.67 -5.95 26.24
N GLN A 190 10.81 -6.76 26.85
CA GLN A 190 11.02 -7.25 28.22
C GLN A 190 12.26 -8.14 28.37
N ASN A 191 12.58 -8.96 27.35
CA ASN A 191 13.75 -9.84 27.38
C ASN A 191 15.07 -9.08 27.16
N ASN A 192 15.06 -7.96 26.44
CA ASN A 192 16.25 -7.13 26.22
C ASN A 192 16.57 -6.18 27.40
N LEU A 193 15.69 -6.10 28.40
CA LEU A 193 15.86 -5.31 29.62
C LEU A 193 16.27 -6.16 30.84
N LYS A 194 16.44 -7.47 30.66
CA LYS A 194 16.98 -8.41 31.66
C LYS A 194 18.42 -8.77 31.33
#